data_AF-A0A7C3Z8Y0-F1
#
_entry.id   AF-A0A7C3Z8Y0-F1
#
_cell.length_a   1.000
_cell.length_b   1.000
_cell.length_c   1.000
_cell.angle_alpha   90.00
_cell.angle_beta   90.00
_cell.angle_gamma   90.00
#
_symmetry.space_group_name_H-M   'P 1'
#
loop_
_entity.id
_entity.type
_entity.pdbx_description
1 polymer ?
#
loop_
_entity_poly.entity_id
_entity_poly.type
_entity_poly.pdbx_seq_one_letter_code
_entity_poly.pdbx_strand_id
1 'polypeptide(L)'
;LAGILLLTVGGYVLNLGSIGSGLLEPFRSILREKGSLYMVFVSVLYSMTSALGKKAILLSSPLTFAFFYYPLLWISLGVFLCVRERGSLEKLTQRRGLIKALLPGLCNFLSIVFHVYGITLCLVPYFIALKRTSIIFGMIYGFFFFGEGQRLERLAGTLLMFSGLLMLIFPYTPPFSPLPFLPHCPSSCSPSGTIRSPSAGRSSWR
;
A
#
# COMPACT_ATOMS: atom_id res chain seq x y z
N LEU A 1 8.54 9.69 -13.83
CA LEU A 1 7.17 9.96 -14.34
C LEU A 1 6.79 9.02 -15.49
N ALA A 2 7.63 8.86 -16.52
CA ALA A 2 7.34 7.97 -17.65
C ALA A 2 6.94 6.53 -17.25
N GLY A 3 7.65 5.89 -16.30
CA GLY A 3 7.27 4.56 -15.81
C GLY A 3 5.89 4.50 -15.13
N ILE A 4 5.47 5.58 -14.46
CA ILE A 4 4.15 5.67 -13.81
C ILE A 4 3.05 5.83 -14.88
N LEU A 5 3.32 6.58 -15.94
CA LEU A 5 2.43 6.70 -17.10
C LEU A 5 2.27 5.33 -17.80
N LEU A 6 3.35 4.58 -18.00
CA LEU A 6 3.27 3.22 -18.55
C LEU A 6 2.46 2.28 -17.65
N LEU A 7 2.65 2.33 -16.32
CA LEU A 7 1.86 1.51 -15.39
C LEU A 7 0.38 1.85 -15.42
N THR A 8 0.02 3.13 -15.53
CA THR A 8 -1.38 3.57 -15.60
C THR A 8 -2.02 3.21 -16.93
N VAL A 9 -1.33 3.42 -18.05
CA VAL A 9 -1.77 2.97 -19.38
C VAL A 9 -1.92 1.46 -19.43
N GLY A 10 -0.96 0.69 -18.88
CA GLY A 10 -1.02 -0.77 -18.86
C GLY A 10 -2.22 -1.29 -18.05
N GLY A 11 -2.53 -0.64 -16.92
CA GLY A 11 -3.72 -0.96 -16.13
C GLY A 11 -5.03 -0.64 -16.85
N TYR A 12 -5.04 0.42 -17.66
CA TYR A 12 -6.18 0.78 -18.49
C TYR A 12 -6.40 -0.23 -19.63
N VAL A 13 -5.33 -0.61 -20.34
CA VAL A 13 -5.36 -1.65 -21.40
C VAL A 13 -5.80 -3.01 -20.84
N LEU A 14 -5.33 -3.37 -19.64
CA LEU A 14 -5.75 -4.59 -18.95
C LEU A 14 -7.27 -4.64 -18.68
N ASN A 15 -7.89 -3.49 -18.42
CA ASN A 15 -9.32 -3.39 -18.11
C ASN A 15 -10.21 -3.33 -19.36
N LEU A 16 -9.70 -2.76 -20.47
CA LEU A 16 -10.40 -2.76 -21.77
C LEU A 16 -10.71 -4.17 -22.25
N GLY A 17 -9.80 -5.12 -22.01
CA GLY A 17 -10.01 -6.52 -22.37
C GLY A 17 -11.04 -7.27 -21.51
N SER A 18 -11.76 -6.60 -20.60
CA SER A 18 -12.84 -7.20 -19.81
C SER A 18 -14.21 -6.59 -20.11
N ILE A 19 -14.26 -5.37 -20.65
CA ILE A 19 -15.47 -4.55 -20.85
C ILE A 19 -15.50 -4.21 -22.34
N GLY A 20 -16.41 -4.82 -23.10
CA GLY A 20 -16.40 -4.80 -24.57
C GLY A 20 -16.22 -3.41 -25.19
N SER A 21 -15.51 -3.37 -26.32
CA SER A 21 -15.61 -2.43 -27.45
C SER A 21 -15.95 -0.93 -27.23
N GLY A 22 -15.36 -0.27 -26.23
CA GLY A 22 -15.39 1.20 -26.18
C GLY A 22 -14.25 1.84 -25.39
N LEU A 23 -13.48 2.73 -26.01
CA LEU A 23 -12.42 3.54 -25.36
C LEU A 23 -12.97 4.36 -24.16
N LEU A 24 -14.23 4.80 -24.19
CA LEU A 24 -14.86 5.56 -23.10
C LEU A 24 -15.78 4.70 -22.21
N GLU A 25 -15.95 3.43 -22.54
CA GLU A 25 -16.77 2.49 -21.78
C GLU A 25 -16.24 2.21 -20.36
N PRO A 26 -14.92 2.10 -20.08
CA PRO A 26 -14.46 1.92 -18.71
C PRO A 26 -14.79 3.13 -17.83
N PHE A 27 -14.71 4.36 -18.36
CA PHE A 27 -15.10 5.56 -17.61
C PHE A 27 -16.60 5.61 -17.34
N ARG A 28 -17.42 5.24 -18.32
CA ARG A 28 -18.88 5.19 -18.16
C ARG A 28 -19.31 4.05 -17.22
N SER A 29 -18.62 2.91 -17.27
CA SER A 29 -18.84 1.78 -16.37
C SER A 29 -18.46 2.11 -14.93
N ILE A 30 -17.42 2.93 -14.69
CA ILE A 30 -17.05 3.38 -13.35
C ILE A 30 -18.19 4.15 -12.69
N LEU A 31 -18.89 5.01 -13.44
CA LEU A 31 -20.02 5.79 -12.94
C LEU A 31 -21.31 4.97 -12.78
N ARG A 32 -21.47 3.89 -13.56
CA ARG A 32 -22.65 3.03 -13.54
C ARG A 32 -22.63 2.05 -12.37
N GLU A 33 -21.45 1.53 -12.04
CA GLU A 33 -21.26 0.55 -10.98
C GLU A 33 -20.92 1.21 -9.64
N LYS A 34 -21.80 1.04 -8.65
CA LYS A 34 -21.60 1.57 -7.29
C LYS A 34 -20.26 1.08 -6.68
N GLY A 35 -19.84 -0.14 -7.01
CA GLY A 35 -18.56 -0.70 -6.56
C GLY A 35 -17.33 0.04 -7.11
N SER A 36 -17.36 0.44 -8.39
CA SER A 36 -16.27 1.21 -9.00
C SER A 36 -16.19 2.63 -8.43
N LEU A 37 -17.33 3.28 -8.15
CA LEU A 37 -17.36 4.56 -7.45
C LEU A 37 -16.70 4.48 -6.07
N TYR A 38 -17.01 3.44 -5.29
CA TYR A 38 -16.34 3.21 -4.01
C TYR A 38 -14.83 3.00 -4.17
N MET A 39 -14.38 2.29 -5.22
CA MET A 39 -12.95 2.13 -5.50
C MET A 39 -12.24 3.46 -5.82
N VAL A 40 -12.88 4.35 -6.59
CA VAL A 40 -12.33 5.69 -6.85
C VAL A 40 -12.19 6.48 -5.54
N PHE A 41 -13.23 6.46 -4.69
CA PHE A 41 -13.18 7.13 -3.38
C PHE A 41 -12.05 6.56 -2.49
N VAL A 42 -11.92 5.24 -2.43
CA VAL A 42 -10.84 4.56 -1.71
C VAL A 42 -9.47 4.96 -2.25
N SER A 43 -9.31 5.15 -3.56
CA SER A 43 -8.02 5.57 -4.15
C SER A 43 -7.58 6.96 -3.70
N VAL A 44 -8.52 7.91 -3.54
CA VAL A 44 -8.25 9.26 -3.03
C VAL A 44 -7.81 9.18 -1.56
N LEU A 45 -8.57 8.45 -0.73
CA LEU A 45 -8.21 8.21 0.66
C LEU A 45 -6.85 7.51 0.80
N TYR A 46 -6.55 6.54 -0.07
CA TYR A 46 -5.28 5.83 -0.08
C TYR A 46 -4.12 6.75 -0.46
N SER A 47 -4.32 7.66 -1.42
CA SER A 47 -3.30 8.66 -1.78
C SER A 47 -2.94 9.56 -0.59
N MET A 48 -3.94 10.06 0.14
CA MET A 48 -3.72 10.84 1.35
C MET A 48 -3.03 10.02 2.44
N THR A 49 -3.50 8.79 2.67
CA THR A 49 -2.96 7.88 3.68
C THR A 49 -1.53 7.47 3.38
N SER A 50 -1.16 7.26 2.12
CA SER A 50 0.21 6.90 1.72
C SER A 50 1.20 8.04 2.01
N ALA A 51 0.80 9.29 1.74
CA ALA A 51 1.59 10.47 2.07
C ALA A 51 1.74 10.66 3.59
N LEU A 52 0.65 10.48 4.34
CA LEU A 52 0.66 10.53 5.80
C LEU A 52 1.46 9.40 6.42
N GLY A 53 1.38 8.18 5.89
CA GLY A 53 2.11 7.01 6.38
C GLY A 53 3.62 7.21 6.31
N LYS A 54 4.13 7.78 5.21
CA LYS A 54 5.55 8.13 5.11
C LYS A 54 5.97 9.16 6.17
N LYS A 55 5.13 10.16 6.45
CA LYS A 55 5.40 11.13 7.51
C LYS A 55 5.31 10.50 8.90
N ALA A 56 4.32 9.66 9.16
CA ALA A 56 4.14 8.98 10.43
C ALA A 56 5.31 8.04 10.76
N ILE A 57 5.89 7.36 9.77
CA ILE A 57 7.09 6.52 9.93
C ILE A 57 8.35 7.36 10.18
N LEU A 58 8.40 8.62 9.74
CA LEU A 58 9.52 9.51 10.04
C LEU A 58 9.47 10.07 11.46
N LEU A 59 8.27 10.27 12.02
CA LEU A 59 8.08 10.75 13.38
C LEU A 59 8.08 9.62 14.44
N SER A 60 7.74 8.39 14.03
CA SER A 60 7.55 7.24 14.92
C SER A 60 8.34 6.03 14.41
N SER A 61 8.78 5.15 15.30
CA SER A 61 9.34 3.84 14.91
C SER A 61 8.36 3.08 13.98
N PRO A 62 8.80 2.56 12.81
CA PRO A 62 7.93 1.95 11.80
C PRO A 62 7.06 0.81 12.35
N LEU A 63 7.63 0.02 13.25
CA LEU A 63 6.97 -1.13 13.88
C LEU A 63 5.85 -0.70 14.82
N THR A 64 6.06 0.34 15.60
CA THR A 64 5.05 0.84 16.55
C THR A 64 3.86 1.43 15.82
N PHE A 65 4.09 2.20 14.76
CA PHE A 65 3.01 2.72 13.92
C PHE A 65 2.17 1.61 13.30
N ALA A 66 2.82 0.60 12.69
CA ALA A 66 2.12 -0.53 12.08
C ALA A 66 1.32 -1.35 13.10
N PHE A 67 1.89 -1.57 14.29
CA PHE A 67 1.25 -2.36 15.34
C PHE A 67 -0.05 -1.73 15.86
N PHE A 68 -0.16 -0.40 15.89
CA PHE A 68 -1.41 0.25 16.29
C PHE A 68 -2.37 0.44 15.11
N TYR A 69 -1.88 0.91 13.96
CA TYR A 69 -2.72 1.32 12.84
C TYR A 69 -3.54 0.18 12.23
N TYR A 70 -2.89 -0.94 11.88
CA TYR A 70 -3.55 -2.05 11.20
C TYR A 70 -4.64 -2.72 12.06
N PRO A 71 -4.38 -3.17 13.30
CA PRO A 71 -5.42 -3.79 14.10
C PRO A 71 -6.55 -2.83 14.46
N LEU A 72 -6.29 -1.53 14.72
CA LEU A 72 -7.38 -0.56 14.90
C LEU A 72 -8.29 -0.49 13.68
N LEU A 73 -7.70 -0.47 12.48
CA LEU A 73 -8.45 -0.43 11.23
C LEU A 73 -9.30 -1.69 11.06
N TRP A 74 -8.73 -2.87 11.30
CA TRP A 74 -9.47 -4.15 11.24
C TRP A 74 -10.57 -4.25 12.29
N ILE A 75 -10.33 -3.78 13.52
CA ILE A 75 -11.34 -3.75 14.59
C ILE A 75 -12.46 -2.78 14.21
N SER A 76 -12.12 -1.56 13.78
CA SER A 76 -13.12 -0.57 13.35
C SER A 76 -13.99 -1.08 12.21
N LEU A 77 -13.38 -1.77 11.23
CA LEU A 77 -14.10 -2.34 10.11
C LEU A 77 -14.96 -3.53 10.55
N GLY A 78 -14.45 -4.38 11.43
CA GLY A 78 -15.18 -5.50 12.04
C GLY A 78 -16.39 -5.03 12.85
N VAL A 79 -16.24 -3.98 13.66
CA VAL A 79 -17.33 -3.35 14.41
C VAL A 79 -18.36 -2.74 13.47
N PHE A 80 -17.93 -2.02 12.43
CA PHE A 80 -18.84 -1.45 11.43
C PHE A 80 -19.68 -2.52 10.73
N LEU A 81 -19.06 -3.63 10.33
CA LEU A 81 -19.77 -4.77 9.73
C LEU A 81 -20.72 -5.45 10.72
N CYS A 82 -20.31 -5.60 11.98
CA CYS A 82 -21.15 -6.16 13.05
C CYS A 82 -22.42 -5.32 13.30
N VAL A 83 -22.30 -4.00 13.26
CA VAL A 83 -23.44 -3.08 13.47
C VAL A 83 -24.39 -3.08 12.26
N ARG A 84 -23.87 -3.19 11.04
CA ARG A 84 -24.66 -3.06 9.80
C ARG A 84 -25.31 -4.36 9.33
N GLU A 85 -24.65 -5.50 9.52
CA GLU A 85 -25.04 -6.80 8.95
C GLU A 85 -25.26 -7.84 10.06
N ARG A 86 -26.29 -7.61 10.91
CA ARG A 86 -26.59 -8.51 12.05
C ARG A 86 -26.83 -9.97 11.63
N GLY A 87 -27.33 -10.24 10.42
CA GLY A 87 -27.57 -11.60 9.89
C GLY A 87 -26.36 -12.26 9.20
N SER A 88 -25.30 -11.51 8.87
CA SER A 88 -24.10 -12.08 8.25
C SER A 88 -23.16 -12.69 9.29
N LEU A 89 -23.23 -12.23 10.55
CA LEU A 89 -22.43 -12.77 11.64
C LEU A 89 -22.87 -14.18 12.04
N GLU A 90 -24.15 -14.51 12.00
CA GLU A 90 -24.61 -15.88 12.28
C GLU A 90 -24.07 -16.89 11.25
N LYS A 91 -24.01 -16.50 9.97
CA LYS A 91 -23.43 -17.32 8.90
C LYS A 91 -21.91 -17.45 9.01
N LEU A 92 -21.21 -16.41 9.47
CA LEU A 92 -19.78 -16.43 9.73
C LEU A 92 -19.43 -17.26 10.98
N THR A 93 -20.26 -17.18 12.03
CA THR A 93 -20.08 -17.92 13.30
C THR A 93 -20.36 -19.42 13.13
N GLN A 94 -21.04 -19.82 12.06
CA GLN A 94 -21.16 -21.23 11.69
C GLN A 94 -19.75 -21.81 11.41
N ARG A 95 -19.39 -22.95 12.04
CA ARG A 95 -18.04 -23.57 11.93
C ARG A 95 -17.50 -23.67 10.50
N ARG A 96 -18.37 -23.93 9.50
CA ARG A 96 -17.97 -24.00 8.08
C ARG A 96 -17.66 -22.62 7.47
N GLY A 97 -18.31 -21.56 7.92
CA GLY A 97 -18.03 -20.17 7.52
C GLY A 97 -16.72 -19.67 8.13
N LEU A 98 -16.49 -19.96 9.42
CA LEU A 98 -15.26 -19.64 10.13
C LEU A 98 -14.02 -20.27 9.50
N ILE A 99 -14.04 -21.58 9.20
CA ILE A 99 -12.89 -22.28 8.58
C ILE A 99 -12.60 -21.70 7.19
N LYS A 100 -13.64 -21.39 6.40
CA LYS A 100 -13.48 -20.77 5.07
C LYS A 100 -12.97 -19.32 5.14
N ALA A 101 -13.30 -18.58 6.20
CA ALA A 101 -12.81 -17.22 6.42
C ALA A 101 -11.41 -17.17 7.04
N LEU A 102 -11.01 -18.21 7.78
CA LEU A 102 -9.71 -18.28 8.45
C LEU A 102 -8.55 -18.27 7.45
N LEU A 103 -8.68 -19.00 6.34
CA LEU A 103 -7.63 -19.11 5.33
C LEU A 103 -7.30 -17.76 4.66
N PRO A 104 -8.26 -16.98 4.11
CA PRO A 104 -7.99 -15.65 3.58
C PRO A 104 -7.60 -14.64 4.66
N GLY A 105 -8.13 -14.76 5.88
CA GLY A 105 -7.72 -13.93 7.02
C GLY A 105 -6.24 -14.12 7.37
N LEU A 106 -5.77 -15.37 7.43
CA LEU A 106 -4.38 -15.70 7.72
C LEU A 106 -3.45 -15.25 6.58
N CYS A 107 -3.83 -15.49 5.32
CA CYS A 107 -3.08 -15.00 4.16
C CYS A 107 -2.95 -13.47 4.16
N ASN A 108 -4.03 -12.76 4.48
CA ASN A 108 -4.01 -11.30 4.55
C ASN A 108 -3.17 -10.78 5.72
N PHE A 109 -3.26 -11.42 6.90
CA PHE A 109 -2.39 -11.10 8.04
C PHE A 109 -0.91 -11.26 7.66
N LEU A 110 -0.56 -12.39 7.04
CA LEU A 110 0.80 -12.64 6.57
C LEU A 110 1.21 -11.56 5.56
N SER A 111 0.35 -11.23 4.60
CA SER A 111 0.61 -10.14 3.63
C SER A 111 0.91 -8.79 4.29
N ILE A 112 0.22 -8.45 5.39
CA ILE A 112 0.46 -7.20 6.14
C ILE A 112 1.80 -7.24 6.86
N VAL A 113 2.18 -8.36 7.46
CA VAL A 113 3.50 -8.51 8.12
C VAL A 113 4.62 -8.30 7.10
N PHE A 114 4.52 -8.95 5.94
CA PHE A 114 5.47 -8.75 4.84
C PHE A 114 5.46 -7.31 4.31
N HIS A 115 4.30 -6.65 4.31
CA HIS A 115 4.18 -5.27 3.87
C HIS A 115 4.93 -4.29 4.79
N VAL A 116 4.75 -4.43 6.10
CA VAL A 116 5.42 -3.59 7.10
C VAL A 116 6.93 -3.79 7.03
N TYR A 117 7.38 -5.05 6.89
CA TYR A 117 8.79 -5.38 6.72
C TYR A 117 9.37 -4.85 5.40
N GLY A 118 8.61 -4.90 4.31
CA GLY A 118 9.06 -4.39 3.01
C GLY A 118 9.24 -2.87 2.98
N ILE A 119 8.37 -2.12 3.68
CA ILE A 119 8.48 -0.66 3.79
C ILE A 119 9.75 -0.24 4.54
N THR A 120 10.27 -1.04 5.48
CA THR A 120 11.52 -0.71 6.17
C THR A 120 12.76 -0.93 5.30
N LEU A 121 12.67 -1.76 4.25
CA LEU A 121 13.78 -2.09 3.37
C LEU A 121 13.91 -1.17 2.15
N CYS A 122 12.83 -0.51 1.72
CA CYS A 122 12.83 0.28 0.49
C CYS A 122 11.87 1.48 0.54
N LEU A 123 12.08 2.45 -0.35
CA LEU A 123 11.18 3.60 -0.44
C LEU A 123 9.77 3.16 -0.90
N VAL A 124 8.75 3.72 -0.24
CA VAL A 124 7.31 3.48 -0.49
C VAL A 124 6.91 3.33 -1.97
N PRO A 125 7.31 4.21 -2.91
CA PRO A 125 6.92 4.07 -4.32
C PRO A 125 7.46 2.81 -5.00
N TYR A 126 8.67 2.34 -4.67
CA TYR A 126 9.20 1.07 -5.21
C TYR A 126 8.44 -0.12 -4.66
N PHE A 127 8.13 -0.10 -3.36
CA PHE A 127 7.35 -1.15 -2.73
C PHE A 127 5.95 -1.29 -3.36
N ILE A 128 5.27 -0.17 -3.63
CA ILE A 128 3.95 -0.17 -4.29
C ILE A 128 4.06 -0.70 -5.73
N ALA A 129 5.11 -0.34 -6.46
CA ALA A 129 5.37 -0.85 -7.80
C ALA A 129 5.62 -2.37 -7.77
N LEU A 130 6.40 -2.87 -6.80
CA LEU A 130 6.62 -4.31 -6.58
C LEU A 130 5.31 -5.03 -6.26
N LYS A 131 4.42 -4.50 -5.41
CA LYS A 131 3.11 -5.13 -5.17
C LYS A 131 2.27 -5.27 -6.44
N ARG A 132 2.42 -4.38 -7.41
CA ARG A 132 1.69 -4.46 -8.69
C ARG A 132 2.13 -5.64 -9.56
N THR A 133 3.36 -6.15 -9.39
CA THR A 133 3.83 -7.36 -10.11
C THR A 133 3.03 -8.60 -9.73
N SER A 134 2.41 -8.62 -8.56
CA SER A 134 1.49 -9.68 -8.15
C SER A 134 0.36 -9.87 -9.14
N ILE A 135 -0.05 -8.84 -9.89
CA ILE A 135 -1.06 -8.93 -10.95
C ILE A 135 -0.57 -9.84 -12.10
N ILE A 136 0.73 -9.80 -12.41
CA ILE A 136 1.36 -10.66 -13.43
C ILE A 136 1.30 -12.11 -12.98
N PHE A 137 1.68 -12.38 -11.73
CA PHE A 137 1.57 -13.74 -11.17
C PHE A 137 0.12 -14.22 -11.13
N GLY A 138 -0.82 -13.38 -10.70
CA GLY A 138 -2.25 -13.69 -10.71
C GLY A 138 -2.78 -14.02 -12.12
N MET A 139 -2.27 -13.33 -13.15
CA MET A 139 -2.56 -13.66 -14.53
C MET A 139 -2.02 -15.05 -14.92
N ILE A 140 -0.76 -15.35 -14.61
CA ILE A 140 -0.13 -16.65 -14.93
C ILE A 140 -0.92 -17.77 -14.25
N TYR A 141 -1.23 -17.63 -12.97
CA TYR A 141 -2.06 -18.59 -12.23
C TYR A 141 -3.47 -18.70 -12.82
N GLY A 142 -4.10 -17.58 -13.19
CA GLY A 142 -5.41 -17.58 -13.82
C GLY A 142 -5.42 -18.32 -15.15
N PHE A 143 -4.39 -18.16 -15.99
CA PHE A 143 -4.24 -18.89 -17.25
C PHE A 143 -4.10 -20.40 -17.01
N PHE A 144 -3.23 -20.80 -16.08
CA PHE A 144 -2.97 -22.21 -15.81
C PHE A 144 -4.17 -22.93 -15.16
N PHE A 145 -4.92 -22.24 -14.29
CA PHE A 145 -5.97 -22.86 -13.49
C PHE A 145 -7.36 -22.81 -14.13
N PHE A 146 -7.70 -21.73 -14.86
CA PHE A 146 -9.02 -21.59 -15.49
C PHE A 146 -9.09 -22.14 -16.92
N GLY A 147 -7.95 -22.32 -17.61
CA GLY A 147 -7.92 -22.89 -18.96
C GLY A 147 -8.64 -22.07 -20.04
N GLU A 148 -9.35 -21.00 -19.67
CA GLU A 148 -9.91 -20.04 -20.61
C GLU A 148 -8.77 -19.20 -21.21
N GLY A 149 -8.63 -19.28 -22.54
CA GLY A 149 -7.67 -18.47 -23.29
C GLY A 149 -7.84 -17.00 -22.94
N GLN A 150 -6.83 -16.42 -22.28
CA GLN A 150 -6.85 -15.02 -21.94
C GLN A 150 -6.85 -14.19 -23.23
N ARG A 151 -7.78 -13.23 -23.33
CA ARG A 151 -7.77 -12.26 -24.42
C ARG A 151 -6.39 -11.59 -24.50
N LEU A 152 -5.84 -11.49 -25.70
CA LEU A 152 -4.53 -10.87 -25.98
C LEU A 152 -4.41 -9.46 -25.36
N GLU A 153 -5.53 -8.76 -25.22
CA GLU A 153 -5.66 -7.45 -24.57
C GLU A 153 -5.20 -7.47 -23.10
N ARG A 154 -5.54 -8.54 -22.36
CA ARG A 154 -5.10 -8.70 -20.96
C ARG A 154 -3.59 -8.92 -20.92
N LEU A 155 -3.07 -9.83 -21.76
CA LEU A 155 -1.64 -10.12 -21.87
C LEU A 155 -0.83 -8.85 -22.20
N ALA A 156 -1.32 -8.07 -23.17
CA ALA A 156 -0.73 -6.80 -23.57
C ALA A 156 -0.69 -5.81 -22.40
N GLY A 157 -1.79 -5.64 -21.65
CA GLY A 157 -1.84 -4.76 -20.48
C GLY A 157 -0.84 -5.16 -19.38
N THR A 158 -0.70 -6.46 -19.11
CA THR A 158 0.25 -6.99 -18.12
C THR A 158 1.70 -6.81 -18.55
N LEU A 159 2.03 -7.07 -19.82
CA LEU A 159 3.36 -6.80 -20.38
C LEU A 159 3.71 -5.31 -20.32
N LEU A 160 2.73 -4.45 -20.60
CA LEU A 160 2.90 -3.00 -20.53
C LEU A 160 3.14 -2.53 -19.09
N MET A 161 2.41 -3.08 -18.11
CA MET A 161 2.68 -2.85 -16.68
C MET A 161 4.08 -3.34 -16.27
N PHE A 162 4.52 -4.51 -16.74
CA PHE A 162 5.85 -5.05 -16.44
C PHE A 162 6.97 -4.18 -17.04
N SER A 163 6.79 -3.71 -18.27
CA SER A 163 7.73 -2.76 -18.89
C SER A 163 7.81 -1.45 -18.12
N GLY A 164 6.68 -0.94 -17.63
CA GLY A 164 6.61 0.26 -16.78
C GLY A 164 7.36 0.09 -15.47
N LEU A 165 7.29 -1.10 -14.86
CA LEU A 165 8.07 -1.45 -13.66
C LEU A 165 9.57 -1.49 -13.97
N LEU A 166 9.99 -2.18 -15.04
CA LEU A 166 11.39 -2.26 -15.44
C LEU A 166 11.98 -0.88 -15.65
N MET A 167 11.24 0.00 -16.32
CA MET A 167 11.61 1.41 -16.53
C MET A 167 11.63 2.22 -15.23
N LEU A 168 10.86 1.83 -14.21
CA LEU A 168 10.87 2.45 -12.88
C LEU A 168 12.05 1.99 -12.01
N ILE A 169 12.55 0.77 -12.22
CA ILE A 169 13.65 0.19 -11.45
C ILE A 169 15.02 0.50 -12.10
N PHE A 170 15.12 0.37 -13.42
CA PHE A 170 16.36 0.48 -14.17
C PHE A 170 17.16 1.79 -13.94
N PRO A 171 16.54 2.99 -13.91
CA PRO A 171 17.27 4.22 -13.66
C PRO A 171 17.57 4.48 -12.18
N TYR A 172 17.01 3.68 -11.27
CA TYR A 172 17.11 3.88 -9.82
C TYR A 172 17.82 2.72 -9.10
N THR A 173 18.61 1.91 -9.81
CA THR A 173 19.59 1.01 -9.17
C THR A 173 20.87 1.79 -8.86
N PRO A 174 21.06 2.38 -7.66
CA PRO A 174 22.40 2.52 -7.15
C PRO A 174 22.96 1.10 -6.91
N PRO A 175 24.30 0.90 -6.96
CA PRO A 175 24.87 -0.32 -6.40
C PRO A 175 24.34 -0.46 -4.97
N PHE A 176 24.02 -1.69 -4.55
CA PHE A 176 23.62 -2.06 -3.19
C PHE A 176 24.46 -1.32 -2.12
N SER A 177 24.04 -0.12 -1.74
CA SER A 177 24.54 0.57 -0.57
C SER A 177 23.56 0.23 0.55
N PRO A 178 23.96 -0.52 1.58
CA PRO A 178 23.11 -0.67 2.76
C PRO A 178 22.88 0.74 3.30
N LEU A 179 21.65 1.24 3.24
CA LEU A 179 21.32 2.54 3.82
C LEU A 179 21.60 2.47 5.33
N PRO A 180 22.51 3.30 5.86
CA PRO A 180 22.72 3.42 7.29
C PRO A 180 21.65 4.37 7.82
N PHE A 181 20.58 3.83 8.40
CA PHE A 181 19.67 4.64 9.23
C PHE A 181 19.29 3.87 10.50
N LEU A 182 20.34 3.52 11.25
CA LEU A 182 20.36 3.75 12.68
C LEU A 182 20.93 5.17 12.89
N PRO A 183 20.14 6.17 13.32
CA PRO A 183 20.62 7.01 14.37
C PRO A 183 20.44 6.21 15.67
N HIS A 184 21.54 5.64 16.16
CA HIS A 184 21.75 5.66 17.60
C HIS A 184 21.33 7.04 18.11
N CYS A 185 20.46 7.12 19.12
CA CYS A 185 20.43 8.28 19.99
C CYS A 185 21.73 8.25 20.81
N PRO A 186 22.62 9.25 20.74
CA PRO A 186 23.59 9.50 21.79
C PRO A 186 23.17 10.79 22.47
N SER A 187 22.31 10.69 23.49
CA SER A 187 22.17 11.78 24.45
C SER A 187 21.65 11.20 25.75
N SER A 188 22.56 10.58 26.47
CA SER A 188 22.80 10.89 27.89
C SER A 188 21.79 11.86 28.50
N CYS A 189 20.70 11.33 29.04
CA CYS A 189 20.00 12.00 30.13
C CYS A 189 20.98 12.09 31.30
N SER A 190 21.57 13.27 31.52
CA SER A 190 22.20 13.62 32.79
C SER A 190 21.28 14.62 33.49
N PRO A 191 20.66 14.27 34.63
CA PRO A 191 19.91 15.21 35.43
C PRO A 191 20.83 15.81 36.49
N SER A 192 20.81 17.14 36.63
CA SER A 192 21.40 18.02 37.66
C SER A 192 22.37 19.04 37.02
N GLY A 193 22.18 20.36 37.10
CA GLY A 193 21.50 21.15 38.12
C GLY A 193 22.55 21.92 38.90
N THR A 194 23.17 22.94 38.30
CA THR A 194 23.93 23.94 39.08
C THR A 194 24.06 25.27 38.33
N ILE A 195 23.11 26.16 38.63
CA ILE A 195 23.30 27.57 39.00
C ILE A 195 24.53 28.26 38.39
N ARG A 196 24.31 29.15 37.43
CA ARG A 196 25.10 30.38 37.32
C ARG A 196 24.17 31.56 37.01
N SER A 197 24.23 32.52 37.91
CA SER A 197 23.39 33.71 38.09
C SER A 197 23.53 34.75 36.95
N PRO A 198 22.56 35.68 36.84
CA PRO A 198 22.56 36.74 35.83
C PRO A 198 23.32 37.97 36.34
N SER A 199 24.24 38.51 35.55
CA SER A 199 24.74 39.87 35.77
C SER A 199 25.28 40.50 34.49
N ALA A 200 24.60 41.58 34.09
CA ALA A 200 25.15 42.84 33.61
C ALA A 200 26.17 42.82 32.46
N GLY A 201 25.83 43.57 31.40
CA GLY A 201 26.83 44.42 30.76
C GLY A 201 26.84 44.42 29.24
N ARG A 202 26.13 45.41 28.68
CA ARG A 202 26.67 46.39 27.73
C ARG A 202 27.11 45.94 26.31
N SER A 203 26.43 46.57 25.35
CA SER A 203 26.97 47.28 24.17
C SER A 203 27.61 46.53 23.00
N SER A 204 26.96 46.77 21.85
CA SER A 204 27.51 47.32 20.60
C SER A 204 28.13 46.41 19.54
N TRP A 205 27.44 46.40 18.38
CA TRP A 205 27.96 46.74 17.05
C TRP A 205 29.29 46.09 16.60
N ARG A 206 29.18 45.09 15.74
CA ARG A 206 29.55 45.15 14.31
C ARG A 206 29.07 43.91 13.57
#